data_AF-A0A847CDC8-F1
#
_entry.id   AF-A0A847CDC8-F1
#
_cell.length_a   1.000
_cell.length_b   1.000
_cell.length_c   1.000
_cell.angle_alpha   90.00
_cell.angle_beta   90.00
_cell.angle_gamma   90.00
#
_symmetry.space_group_name_H-M   'P 1'
#
loop_
_entity.id
_entity.type
_entity.pdbx_description
1 polymer ?
#
loop_
_entity_poly.entity_id
_entity_poly.type
_entity_poly.pdbx_seq_one_letter_code
_entity_poly.pdbx_strand_id
1 'polypeptide(L)'
;MNTITIQVTNLLGSAISSGIGSATYIAIVSALYKKNLRSGLAVLGNISVGGAIERVTNFADTVTMLSENGAKSVLVPMYKLNEISNIPPIILGNADVPFY
;
A
#
# COMPACT_ATOMS: atom_id res chain seq x y z
N MET A 1 -23.36 -11.97 -14.51
CA MET A 1 -22.14 -12.04 -13.68
C MET A 1 -21.35 -10.76 -13.90
N ASN A 2 -20.90 -10.09 -12.85
CA ASN A 2 -20.05 -8.91 -12.99
C ASN A 2 -18.61 -9.37 -13.16
N THR A 3 -18.05 -9.23 -14.36
CA THR A 3 -16.64 -9.51 -14.62
C THR A 3 -15.78 -8.36 -14.11
N ILE A 4 -14.73 -8.65 -13.35
CA ILE A 4 -13.73 -7.67 -12.91
C ILE A 4 -12.43 -7.98 -13.62
N THR A 5 -11.86 -6.98 -14.27
CA THR A 5 -10.52 -7.03 -14.86
C THR A 5 -9.57 -6.22 -14.00
N ILE A 6 -8.42 -6.79 -13.65
CA ILE A 6 -7.39 -6.13 -12.87
C ILE A 6 -6.17 -5.97 -13.77
N GLN A 7 -5.65 -4.75 -13.85
CA GLN A 7 -4.39 -4.46 -14.52
C GLN A 7 -3.39 -3.97 -13.48
N VAL A 8 -2.23 -4.63 -13.43
CA VAL A 8 -1.08 -4.22 -12.63
C VAL A 8 0.00 -3.76 -13.59
N THR A 9 0.44 -2.52 -13.43
CA THR A 9 1.47 -1.90 -14.27
C THR A 9 2.61 -1.45 -13.38
N ASN A 10 3.85 -1.74 -13.78
CA ASN A 10 5.01 -1.14 -13.13
C ASN A 10 5.28 0.25 -13.70
N LEU A 11 5.56 1.21 -12.82
CA LEU A 11 5.88 2.59 -13.14
C LEU A 11 7.38 2.81 -13.44
N LEU A 12 8.29 2.01 -12.86
CA LEU A 12 9.75 2.27 -12.91
C LEU A 12 10.55 1.20 -13.68
N GLY A 13 9.90 0.40 -14.53
CA GLY A 13 10.59 -0.54 -15.43
C GLY A 13 11.25 -1.77 -14.78
N SER A 14 11.01 -2.03 -13.49
CA SER A 14 11.42 -3.28 -12.83
C SER A 14 10.43 -4.44 -13.08
N ALA A 15 10.70 -5.63 -12.54
CA ALA A 15 9.69 -6.68 -12.49
C ALA A 15 8.58 -6.31 -11.49
N ILE A 16 7.35 -6.82 -11.70
CA ILE A 16 6.29 -6.71 -10.69
C ILE A 16 6.78 -7.42 -9.43
N SER A 17 6.84 -6.70 -8.30
CA SER A 17 7.24 -7.27 -7.02
C SER A 17 6.06 -7.92 -6.30
N SER A 18 6.35 -8.80 -5.35
CA SER A 18 5.37 -9.26 -4.37
C SER A 18 4.93 -8.12 -3.43
N GLY A 19 3.96 -8.39 -2.55
CA GLY A 19 3.55 -7.41 -1.53
C GLY A 19 2.49 -6.40 -1.96
N ILE A 20 1.79 -6.66 -3.08
CA ILE A 20 0.74 -5.78 -3.64
C ILE A 20 -0.69 -6.35 -3.47
N GLY A 21 -0.86 -7.47 -2.77
CA GLY A 21 -2.16 -8.12 -2.64
C GLY A 21 -3.19 -7.26 -1.89
N SER A 22 -2.78 -6.53 -0.85
CA SER A 22 -3.68 -5.61 -0.15
C SER A 22 -4.14 -4.47 -1.06
N ALA A 23 -3.23 -3.89 -1.85
CA ALA A 23 -3.56 -2.86 -2.83
C ALA A 23 -4.53 -3.37 -3.89
N THR A 24 -4.29 -4.58 -4.40
CA THR A 24 -5.14 -5.26 -5.39
C THR A 24 -6.53 -5.53 -4.83
N TYR A 25 -6.60 -6.03 -3.59
CA TYR A 25 -7.86 -6.29 -2.90
C TYR A 25 -8.69 -5.01 -2.73
N ILE A 26 -8.06 -3.92 -2.28
CA ILE A 26 -8.73 -2.62 -2.12
C ILE A 26 -9.24 -2.09 -3.47
N ALA A 27 -8.48 -2.27 -4.57
CA ALA A 27 -8.93 -1.89 -5.90
C ALA A 27 -10.18 -2.69 -6.36
N ILE A 28 -10.23 -4.01 -6.08
CA ILE A 28 -11.40 -4.84 -6.36
C ILE A 28 -12.62 -4.35 -5.57
N VAL A 29 -12.46 -4.11 -4.26
CA VAL A 29 -13.53 -3.61 -3.39
C VAL A 29 -14.03 -2.25 -3.89
N SER A 30 -13.12 -1.33 -4.23
CA SER A 30 -13.46 -0.03 -4.82
C SER A 30 -14.31 -0.17 -6.10
N ALA A 31 -13.92 -1.07 -7.01
CA ALA A 31 -14.64 -1.34 -8.24
C ALA A 31 -16.03 -1.95 -7.99
N LEU A 32 -16.15 -2.89 -7.05
CA LEU A 32 -17.41 -3.53 -6.68
C LEU A 32 -18.42 -2.54 -6.10
N TYR A 33 -17.96 -1.70 -5.16
CA TYR A 33 -18.81 -0.73 -4.46
C TYR A 33 -18.94 0.61 -5.17
N LYS A 34 -18.25 0.81 -6.31
CA LYS A 34 -18.22 2.06 -7.07
C LYS A 34 -17.85 3.26 -6.20
N LYS A 35 -16.85 3.09 -5.33
CA LYS A 35 -16.34 4.13 -4.43
C LYS A 35 -14.92 4.48 -4.81
N ASN A 36 -14.65 5.76 -5.05
CA ASN A 36 -13.31 6.24 -5.34
C ASN A 36 -12.41 6.08 -4.10
N LEU A 37 -11.17 5.67 -4.34
CA LEU A 37 -10.12 5.70 -3.33
C LEU A 37 -9.63 7.14 -3.11
N ARG A 38 -8.97 7.39 -1.98
CA ARG A 38 -8.37 8.69 -1.69
C ARG A 38 -7.25 8.99 -2.70
N SER A 39 -7.16 10.24 -3.16
CA SER A 39 -6.05 10.70 -4.00
C SER A 39 -4.73 10.55 -3.25
N GLY A 40 -3.68 10.09 -3.94
CA GLY A 40 -2.37 9.85 -3.34
C GLY A 40 -2.32 8.71 -2.32
N LEU A 41 -3.28 7.78 -2.35
CA LEU A 41 -3.25 6.59 -1.51
C LEU A 41 -2.22 5.57 -2.03
N ALA A 42 -1.28 5.20 -1.19
CA ALA A 42 -0.47 3.99 -1.35
C ALA A 42 -0.89 2.95 -0.30
N VAL A 43 -0.83 1.67 -0.66
CA VAL A 43 -1.18 0.57 0.22
C VAL A 43 -0.02 -0.41 0.25
N LEU A 44 0.52 -0.64 1.44
CA LEU A 44 1.62 -1.54 1.69
C LEU A 44 1.08 -2.84 2.31
N GLY A 45 1.52 -3.99 1.79
CA GLY A 45 1.27 -5.29 2.40
C GLY A 45 0.60 -6.29 1.45
N ASN A 46 0.73 -7.55 1.83
CA ASN A 46 0.05 -8.65 1.16
C ASN A 46 -1.03 -9.23 2.07
N ILE A 47 -2.07 -9.77 1.46
CA ILE A 47 -3.14 -10.46 2.17
C ILE A 47 -3.21 -11.89 1.66
N SER A 48 -3.19 -12.84 2.58
CA SER A 48 -3.39 -14.26 2.27
C SER A 48 -4.85 -14.54 1.92
N VAL A 49 -5.12 -15.71 1.33
CA VAL A 49 -6.48 -16.17 1.05
C VAL A 49 -7.34 -16.23 2.32
N GLY A 50 -6.74 -16.57 3.47
CA GLY A 50 -7.41 -16.61 4.77
C GLY A 50 -7.58 -15.25 5.45
N GLY A 51 -7.18 -14.15 4.81
CA GLY A 51 -7.30 -12.79 5.34
C GLY A 51 -6.17 -12.37 6.29
N ALA A 52 -5.17 -13.22 6.53
CA ALA A 52 -3.99 -12.83 7.30
C ALA A 52 -3.11 -11.85 6.51
N ILE A 53 -2.57 -10.83 7.18
CA ILE A 53 -1.64 -9.86 6.59
C ILE A 53 -0.22 -10.43 6.66
N GLU A 54 0.43 -10.54 5.50
CA GLU A 54 1.79 -11.06 5.42
C GLU A 54 2.83 -10.02 5.81
N ARG A 55 3.98 -10.49 6.30
CA ARG A 55 5.09 -9.62 6.73
C ARG A 55 5.57 -8.74 5.59
N VAL A 56 5.85 -7.49 5.93
CA VAL A 56 6.51 -6.52 5.05
C VAL A 56 7.97 -6.38 5.45
N THR A 57 8.86 -6.43 4.49
CA THR A 57 10.29 -6.13 4.65
C THR A 57 10.57 -4.68 4.27
N ASN A 58 11.71 -4.13 4.70
CA ASN A 58 12.18 -2.79 4.31
C ASN A 58 11.12 -1.70 4.53
N PHE A 59 10.48 -1.70 5.70
CA PHE A 59 9.31 -0.87 5.97
C PHE A 59 9.59 0.62 5.79
N ALA A 60 10.61 1.14 6.46
CA ALA A 60 10.96 2.56 6.41
C ALA A 60 11.36 3.01 4.99
N ASP A 61 12.18 2.22 4.31
CA ASP A 61 12.60 2.51 2.93
C ASP A 61 11.41 2.52 1.96
N THR A 62 10.48 1.57 2.12
CA THR A 62 9.31 1.47 1.24
C THR A 62 8.34 2.64 1.47
N VAL A 63 8.08 3.02 2.74
CA VAL A 63 7.25 4.18 3.05
C VAL A 63 7.88 5.47 2.53
N THR A 64 9.20 5.61 2.67
CA THR A 64 9.99 6.74 2.16
C THR A 64 9.85 6.84 0.64
N MET A 65 10.13 5.75 -0.08
CA MET A 65 10.02 5.68 -1.54
C MET A 65 8.60 6.03 -2.02
N LEU A 66 7.57 5.51 -1.36
CA LEU A 66 6.18 5.80 -1.72
C LEU A 66 5.84 7.29 -1.53
N SER A 67 6.26 7.90 -0.42
CA SER A 67 6.06 9.32 -0.15
C SER A 67 6.80 10.21 -1.15
N GLU A 68 8.06 9.91 -1.45
CA GLU A 68 8.87 10.64 -2.44
C GLU A 68 8.29 10.55 -3.86
N ASN A 69 7.59 9.46 -4.17
CA ASN A 69 6.86 9.27 -5.43
C ASN A 69 5.41 9.80 -5.39
N GLY A 70 5.08 10.66 -4.41
CA GLY A 70 3.84 11.42 -4.38
C GLY A 70 2.70 10.81 -3.59
N ALA A 71 2.92 9.70 -2.87
CA ALA A 71 1.93 9.23 -1.90
C ALA A 71 1.72 10.28 -0.80
N LYS A 72 0.44 10.58 -0.53
CA LYS A 72 0.01 11.49 0.55
C LYS A 72 -0.50 10.74 1.77
N SER A 73 -0.92 9.49 1.57
CA SER A 73 -1.26 8.58 2.65
C SER A 73 -0.75 7.19 2.30
N VAL A 74 0.05 6.60 3.18
CA VAL A 74 0.60 5.24 3.03
C VAL A 74 -0.07 4.35 4.07
N LEU A 75 -1.03 3.54 3.63
CA LEU A 75 -1.76 2.60 4.49
C LEU A 75 -0.89 1.37 4.76
N VAL A 76 -0.60 1.08 6.03
CA VAL A 76 0.39 0.07 6.44
C VAL A 76 -0.15 -0.91 7.49
N PRO A 77 0.38 -2.16 7.58
CA PRO A 77 -0.08 -3.12 8.57
C PRO A 77 0.24 -2.74 10.01
N MET A 78 -0.68 -3.00 10.94
CA MET A 78 -0.55 -2.66 12.37
C MET A 78 0.71 -3.20 13.03
N TYR A 79 1.16 -4.41 12.66
CA TYR A 79 2.36 -5.00 13.25
C TYR A 79 3.65 -4.24 12.92
N LYS A 80 3.61 -3.23 12.02
CA LYS A 80 4.74 -2.33 11.72
C LYS A 80 4.79 -1.07 12.60
N LEU A 81 3.85 -0.90 13.52
CA LEU A 81 3.80 0.28 14.39
C LEU A 81 5.10 0.50 15.16
N ASN A 82 5.75 -0.56 15.63
CA ASN A 82 7.02 -0.51 16.34
C ASN A 82 8.22 -0.03 15.48
N GLU A 83 8.09 -0.07 14.15
CA GLU A 83 9.14 0.36 13.21
C GLU A 83 8.89 1.80 12.70
N ILE A 84 7.84 2.49 13.16
CA ILE A 84 7.52 3.85 12.70
C ILE A 84 8.66 4.85 13.00
N SER A 85 9.37 4.65 14.12
CA SER A 85 10.51 5.49 14.51
C SER A 85 11.69 5.38 13.56
N ASN A 86 11.71 4.36 12.70
CA ASN A 86 12.76 4.18 11.69
C ASN A 86 12.49 5.02 10.42
N ILE A 87 11.29 5.60 10.29
CA ILE A 87 10.94 6.49 9.17
C ILE A 87 11.52 7.88 9.46
N PRO A 88 12.24 8.52 8.50
CA PRO A 88 12.72 9.88 8.68
C PRO A 88 11.58 10.86 8.99
N PRO A 89 11.71 11.77 9.98
CA PRO A 89 10.63 12.68 10.35
C PRO A 89 10.09 13.54 9.21
N ILE A 90 10.96 13.90 8.25
CA ILE A 90 10.55 14.66 7.06
C ILE A 90 9.51 13.91 6.22
N ILE A 91 9.59 12.58 6.16
CA ILE A 91 8.63 11.74 5.44
C ILE A 91 7.28 11.74 6.15
N LEU A 92 7.28 11.69 7.48
CA LEU A 92 6.04 11.79 8.29
C LEU A 92 5.39 13.18 8.21
N GLY A 93 6.13 14.22 7.81
CA GLY A 93 5.57 15.52 7.47
C GLY A 93 4.98 15.59 6.06
N ASN A 94 5.39 14.70 5.15
CA ASN A 94 4.99 14.70 3.74
C ASN A 94 3.81 13.77 3.43
N ALA A 95 3.65 12.70 4.22
CA ALA A 95 2.60 11.71 4.05
C ALA A 95 2.08 11.18 5.40
N ASP A 96 0.76 10.99 5.49
CA ASP A 96 0.14 10.29 6.61
C ASP A 96 0.45 8.79 6.54
N VAL A 97 0.67 8.13 7.68
CA VAL A 97 0.94 6.68 7.75
C VAL A 97 -0.12 5.96 8.61
N PRO A 98 -1.38 5.83 8.14
CA PRO A 98 -2.42 5.12 8.88
C PRO A 98 -2.18 3.61 8.92
N PHE A 99 -2.59 2.98 10.02
CA PHE A 99 -2.43 1.55 10.26
C PHE A 99 -3.75 0.78 10.07
N TYR A 100 -3.67 -0.46 9.57
CA TYR A 100 -4.79 -1.41 9.47
C TYR A 100 -4.47 -2.79 10.04
#